data_AF-A0A6J6BYQ2-F1
#
_entry.id   AF-A0A6J6BYQ2-F1
#
_cell.length_a   1.000
_cell.length_b   1.000
_cell.length_c   1.000
_cell.angle_alpha   90.00
_cell.angle_beta   90.00
_cell.angle_gamma   90.00
#
_symmetry.space_group_name_H-M   'P 1'
#
loop_
_entity.id
_entity.type
_entity.pdbx_description
1 polymer ?
#
loop_
_entity_poly.entity_id
_entity_poly.type
_entity_poly.pdbx_seq_one_letter_code
_entity_poly.pdbx_strand_id
1 'polypeptide(L)' 'MEIKENRDQVGRQFREALSRDKTRTQVFAISELGLVEMTRKRIGEGLLESVSTICEPCEGRGVLLASEFLS' A
#
# COMPACT_ATOMS: atom_id res chain seq x y z
N MET A 1 19.26 1.15 2.55
CA MET A 1 18.39 1.55 3.69
C MET A 1 18.90 1.06 5.06
N GLU A 2 20.06 0.40 5.14
CA GLU A 2 20.70 -0.04 6.39
C GLU A 2 20.96 1.07 7.41
N ILE A 3 21.19 2.30 6.93
CA ILE A 3 21.51 3.46 7.76
C ILE A 3 20.22 4.21 8.11
N LYS A 4 19.98 4.48 9.40
CA LYS A 4 18.82 5.23 9.92
C LYS A 4 18.61 6.56 9.17
N GLU A 5 19.69 7.29 8.90
CA GLU A 5 19.65 8.56 8.19
C GLU A 5 19.01 8.45 6.79
N ASN A 6 19.29 7.37 6.06
CA ASN A 6 18.67 7.12 4.76
C ASN A 6 17.15 6.91 4.89
N ARG A 7 16.71 6.20 5.93
CA ARG A 7 15.27 5.98 6.20
C ARG A 7 14.57 7.29 6.53
N ASP A 8 15.22 8.14 7.32
CA ASP A 8 14.69 9.46 7.69
C ASP A 8 14.61 10.39 6.47
N GLN A 9 15.62 10.35 5.59
CA GLN A 9 15.61 11.11 4.34
C GLN A 9 14.46 10.67 3.42
N VAL A 10 14.29 9.36 3.22
CA VAL A 10 13.17 8.81 2.43
C VAL A 10 11.83 9.20 3.05
N GLY A 11 11.67 9.02 4.36
CA GLY A 11 10.44 9.38 5.06
C GLY A 11 10.11 10.88 4.98
N ARG A 12 11.12 11.75 5.04
CA ARG A 12 10.94 13.20 4.84
C ARG A 12 10.49 13.53 3.42
N GLN A 13 11.19 13.01 2.41
CA GLN A 13 10.85 13.23 1.00
C GLN A 13 9.45 12.69 0.68
N PHE A 14 9.08 11.55 1.23
CA PHE A 14 7.75 10.97 1.05
C PHE A 14 6.63 11.87 1.63
N ARG A 15 6.83 12.43 2.83
CA ARG A 15 5.89 13.40 3.42
C ARG A 15 5.77 14.68 2.59
N GLU A 16 6.90 15.19 2.09
CA GLU A 16 6.92 16.38 1.24
C GLU A 16 6.15 16.14 -0.07
N ALA A 17 6.36 15.00 -0.73
CA ALA A 17 5.62 14.63 -1.94
C ALA A 17 4.10 14.56 -1.68
N LEU A 18 3.70 13.98 -0.56
CA LEU A 18 2.29 13.84 -0.16
C LEU A 18 1.65 15.15 0.32
N SER A 19 2.43 16.21 0.60
CA SER A 19 1.88 17.53 0.99
C SER A 19 1.01 18.16 -0.10
N ARG A 20 1.17 17.72 -1.35
CA ARG A 20 0.39 18.17 -2.50
C ARG A 20 -0.95 17.45 -2.63
N ASP A 21 -1.16 16.36 -1.89
CA ASP A 21 -2.43 15.64 -1.87
C ASP A 21 -3.48 16.48 -1.11
N LYS A 22 -4.61 16.74 -1.78
CA LYS A 22 -5.71 17.54 -1.21
C LYS A 22 -6.46 16.80 -0.09
N THR A 23 -6.22 15.50 0.07
CA THR A 23 -6.85 14.65 1.07
C THR A 23 -5.94 14.48 2.29
N ARG A 24 -6.54 14.40 3.49
CA ARG A 24 -5.78 14.22 4.73
C ARG A 24 -4.98 12.92 4.65
N THR A 25 -3.67 13.04 4.79
CA THR A 25 -2.72 11.92 4.79
C THR A 25 -1.90 11.95 6.07
N GLN A 26 -1.62 10.79 6.66
CA GLN A 26 -0.70 10.64 7.79
C GLN A 26 0.35 9.59 7.44
N VAL A 27 1.62 9.87 7.75
CA VAL A 27 2.76 9.00 7.41
C VAL A 27 3.64 8.82 8.63
N PHE A 28 3.79 7.58 9.08
CA PHE A 28 4.63 7.22 10.21
C PHE A 28 6.10 7.06 9.80
N ALA A 29 6.98 6.82 10.77
CA ALA A 29 8.38 6.51 10.48
C ALA A 29 8.50 5.13 9.80
N ILE A 30 9.58 4.90 9.06
CA ILE A 30 9.88 3.58 8.50
C ILE A 30 10.25 2.65 9.67
N SER A 31 9.48 1.59 9.86
CA SER A 31 9.71 0.57 10.90
C SER A 31 11.03 -0.15 10.68
N GLU A 32 11.54 -0.85 11.69
CA GLU A 32 12.79 -1.63 11.58
C GLU A 32 12.73 -2.69 10.48
N LEU A 33 11.55 -3.26 10.23
CA LEU A 33 11.26 -4.21 9.14
C LEU A 33 11.32 -3.59 7.74
N GLY A 34 11.45 -2.27 7.64
CA GLY A 34 11.54 -1.56 6.35
C GLY A 34 10.19 -1.13 5.79
N LEU A 35 9.12 -1.24 6.57
CA LEU A 35 7.76 -0.86 6.15
C LEU A 35 7.45 0.57 6.59
N VAL A 36 6.62 1.27 5.81
CA VAL A 36 6.04 2.55 6.23
C VAL A 36 4.53 2.38 6.35
N GLU A 37 4.00 2.78 7.50
CA GLU A 37 2.57 2.83 7.71
C GLU A 37 2.06 4.22 7.34
N MET A 38 0.91 4.27 6.67
CA MET A 38 0.26 5.52 6.34
C MET A 38 -1.26 5.37 6.26
N THR A 39 -1.97 6.48 6.48
CA THR A 39 -3.40 6.58 6.22
C THR A 39 -3.66 7.69 5.22
N ARG A 40 -4.65 7.51 4.36
CA ARG A 40 -5.13 8.51 3.42
C ARG A 40 -6.64 8.55 3.47
N LYS A 41 -7.23 9.73 3.66
CA LYS A 41 -8.69 9.89 3.73
C LYS A 41 -9.32 9.49 2.39
N ARG A 42 -10.24 8.53 2.43
CA ARG A 42 -11.07 8.15 1.27
C ARG A 42 -12.09 9.26 0.98
N ILE A 43 -12.12 9.74 -0.26
CA ILE A 43 -13.07 10.77 -0.73
C ILE A 43 -14.12 10.18 -1.69
N GLY A 44 -13.87 8.98 -2.23
CA GLY A 44 -14.78 8.29 -3.15
C GLY A 44 -14.35 6.84 -3.36
N GLU A 45 -14.91 6.21 -4.39
CA GLU A 45 -14.43 4.91 -4.86
C GLU A 45 -13.02 5.03 -5.43
N GLY A 46 -12.18 4.03 -5.16
CA GLY A 46 -10.85 3.97 -5.73
C GLY A 46 -10.91 3.58 -7.20
N LEU A 47 -9.80 3.79 -7.90
CA LEU A 47 -9.71 3.44 -9.32
C LEU A 47 -9.97 1.95 -9.53
N LEU A 48 -9.37 1.10 -8.69
CA LEU A 48 -9.54 -0.35 -8.81
C LEU A 48 -11.01 -0.75 -8.66
N GLU A 49 -11.70 -0.23 -7.65
CA GLU A 49 -13.12 -0.53 -7.41
C GLU A 49 -14.02 -0.04 -8.55
N SER A 50 -13.67 1.06 -9.22
CA SER A 50 -14.47 1.62 -10.31
C SER A 50 -14.23 0.98 -11.69
N VAL A 51 -13.09 0.33 -11.91
CA VAL A 51 -12.71 -0.20 -13.24
C VAL A 51 -12.45 -1.70 -13.27
N SER A 52 -12.62 -2.41 -12.15
CA SER A 52 -12.35 -3.85 -12.08
C SER A 52 -13.48 -4.64 -11.46
N THR A 53 -13.48 -5.94 -11.74
CA THR A 53 -14.33 -6.93 -11.10
C THR A 53 -13.45 -7.95 -10.37
N ILE A 54 -14.04 -8.67 -9.41
CA ILE A 54 -13.32 -9.73 -8.70
C ILE A 54 -13.03 -10.87 -9.68
N CYS A 55 -11.79 -11.35 -9.68
CA CYS A 55 -11.36 -12.48 -10.49
C CYS A 55 -12.11 -13.76 -10.03
N GLU A 56 -12.92 -14.37 -10.91
CA GLU A 56 -13.72 -15.56 -10.55
C GLU A 56 -12.85 -16.76 -10.13
N PRO A 57 -11.77 -17.15 -10.85
CA PRO A 57 -10.99 -18.33 -10.48
C PRO A 57 -10.31 -18.28 -9.11
N CYS A 58 -9.87 -17.09 -8.67
CA CYS A 58 -9.12 -16.94 -7.42
C CYS A 58 -9.86 -16.12 -6.35
N GLU A 59 -11.05 -15.61 -6.67
CA GLU A 59 -11.87 -14.77 -5.79
C GLU A 59 -11.10 -13.58 -5.19
N GLY A 60 -10.18 -13.01 -5.97
CA GLY A 60 -9.35 -11.89 -5.54
C GLY A 60 -8.14 -12.27 -4.67
N ARG A 61 -7.90 -13.56 -4.39
CA ARG A 61 -6.72 -14.02 -3.62
C ARG A 61 -5.39 -13.82 -4.34
N GLY A 62 -5.41 -13.75 -5.68
CA GLY A 62 -4.19 -13.62 -6.50
C GLY A 62 -3.35 -14.89 -6.60
N VAL A 63 -3.86 -16.03 -6.11
CA VAL A 63 -3.19 -17.34 -6.18
C VAL A 63 -4.18 -18.43 -6.60
N LEU A 64 -3.70 -19.38 -7.42
CA LEU A 64 -4.43 -20.60 -7.78
C LEU A 64 -3.73 -21.78 -7.11
N LEU A 65 -4.51 -22.63 -6.44
CA LEU A 65 -3.99 -23.84 -5.84
C LEU A 65 -3.99 -24.95 -6.89
N ALA A 66 -2.90 -25.71 -6.96
CA ALA A 66 -2.88 -26.88 -7.82
C ALA A 66 -3.93 -27.89 -7.34
N SER A 67 -4.70 -28.44 -8.28
CA SER A 67 -5.82 -29.35 -8.02
C SER A 67 -5.44 -30.56 -7.17
N GLU A 68 -4.17 -30.95 -7.24
CA GLU A 68 -3.57 -32.05 -6.48
C GLU A 68 -3.64 -31.88 -4.95
N PHE A 69 -3.81 -30.65 -4.47
CA PHE A 69 -3.89 -30.31 -3.05
C PHE A 69 -5.31 -29.96 -2.57
N LEU A 70 -6.31 -30.04 -3.45
CA LEU A 70 -7.72 -29.83 -3.11
C LEU A 70 -8.37 -31.20 -2.91
N SER A 71 -8.49 -31.61 -1.64
CA SER A 71 -9.09 -32.88 -1.20
C SER A 71 -10.60 -32.89 -1.31
#